data_AF-A0A329KWQ1-F1
#
_entry.id   AF-A0A329KWQ1-F1
#
_cell.length_a   1.000
_cell.length_b   1.000
_cell.length_c   1.000
_cell.angle_alpha   90.00
_cell.angle_beta   90.00
_cell.angle_gamma   90.00
#
_symmetry.space_group_name_H-M   'P 1'
#
loop_
_entity.id
_entity.type
_entity.pdbx_description
1 polymer ?
#
loop_
_entity_poly.entity_id
_entity_poly.type
_entity_poly.pdbx_seq_one_letter_code
_entity_poly.pdbx_strand_id
1 'polypeptide(L)'
;MKTEKRNRLTLVLFAIYLLALVWLILFKLQFSITVMEEGRIINLIPLLGSFDGDGFIRFSEIRANILAFVPLGIYICMLKAPRPFVKKLLTIVGLTLIFEIIQFIFAIGRADITDVFSNTLGGLIGIGIYALLSTVLKGKTNKVLNVLAAVVTALAILFVVLLLVNHRWVRIQ
;
A
#
# COMPACT_ATOMS: atom_id res chain seq x y z
N MET A 1 20.13 -13.06 -20.10
CA MET A 1 19.92 -11.59 -20.19
C MET A 1 18.46 -11.12 -20.01
N LYS A 2 17.44 -11.77 -20.61
CA LYS A 2 16.01 -11.38 -20.44
C LYS A 2 15.49 -11.50 -19.00
N THR A 3 15.88 -12.54 -18.27
CA THR A 3 15.45 -12.78 -16.88
C THR A 3 16.02 -11.73 -15.92
N GLU A 4 17.30 -11.38 -16.08
CA GLU A 4 17.98 -10.32 -15.32
C GLU A 4 17.31 -8.95 -15.50
N LYS A 5 17.04 -8.55 -16.75
CA LYS A 5 16.33 -7.28 -17.03
C LYS A 5 14.91 -7.27 -16.45
N ARG A 6 14.19 -8.40 -16.49
CA ARG A 6 12.84 -8.52 -15.92
C ARG A 6 12.85 -8.35 -14.41
N ASN A 7 13.81 -8.94 -13.71
CA ASN A 7 13.93 -8.79 -12.25
C ASN A 7 14.28 -7.36 -11.84
N ARG A 8 15.15 -6.68 -12.61
CA ARG A 8 15.44 -5.24 -12.38
C ARG A 8 14.20 -4.36 -12.55
N LEU A 9 13.42 -4.56 -13.61
CA LEU A 9 12.18 -3.79 -13.81
C LEU A 9 11.20 -4.00 -12.65
N THR A 10 10.97 -5.25 -12.24
CA THR A 10 10.09 -5.55 -11.10
C THR A 10 10.58 -4.84 -9.83
N LEU A 11 11.89 -4.82 -9.59
CA LEU A 11 12.47 -4.16 -8.41
C LEU A 11 12.29 -2.65 -8.45
N VAL A 12 12.49 -2.02 -9.60
CA VAL A 12 12.26 -0.56 -9.77
C VAL A 12 10.79 -0.21 -9.54
N LEU A 13 9.87 -0.94 -10.19
CA LEU A 13 8.43 -0.72 -10.01
C LEU A 13 7.99 -0.96 -8.56
N PHE A 14 8.55 -1.98 -7.92
CA PHE A 14 8.30 -2.27 -6.52
C PHE A 14 8.82 -1.15 -5.60
N ALA A 15 10.00 -0.59 -5.88
CA ALA A 15 10.55 0.52 -5.11
C ALA A 15 9.66 1.77 -5.22
N ILE A 16 9.22 2.13 -6.44
CA ILE A 16 8.29 3.25 -6.65
C ILE A 16 6.97 3.00 -5.91
N TYR A 17 6.42 1.78 -6.03
CA TYR A 17 5.23 1.37 -5.31
C TYR A 17 5.41 1.48 -3.79
N LEU A 18 6.53 1.01 -3.24
CA LEU A 18 6.79 1.08 -1.80
C LEU A 18 6.86 2.52 -1.31
N LEU A 19 7.50 3.42 -2.06
CA LEU A 19 7.52 4.85 -1.72
C LEU A 19 6.10 5.43 -1.70
N ALA A 20 5.28 5.10 -2.69
CA ALA A 20 3.87 5.52 -2.73
C ALA A 20 3.06 4.91 -1.58
N LEU A 21 3.31 3.64 -1.22
CA LEU A 21 2.64 2.96 -0.11
C LEU A 21 3.01 3.59 1.24
N VAL A 22 4.30 3.83 1.48
CA VAL A 22 4.79 4.55 2.68
C VAL A 22 4.12 5.91 2.77
N TRP A 23 4.05 6.64 1.65
CA TRP A 23 3.39 7.94 1.59
C TRP A 23 1.89 7.84 1.93
N LEU A 24 1.18 6.89 1.33
CA LEU A 24 -0.26 6.69 1.53
C LEU A 24 -0.58 6.31 2.97
N ILE A 25 0.19 5.39 3.57
CA ILE A 25 -0.09 4.90 4.93
C ILE A 25 0.31 5.93 5.98
N LEU A 26 1.53 6.47 5.90
CA LEU A 26 2.00 7.42 6.91
C LEU A 26 1.24 8.74 6.87
N PHE A 27 0.95 9.26 5.67
CA PHE A 27 0.37 10.59 5.52
C PHE A 27 -1.12 10.56 5.15
N LYS A 28 -1.76 9.39 4.95
CA LYS A 28 -3.16 9.28 4.49
C LYS A 28 -3.51 10.22 3.32
N LEU A 29 -2.57 10.39 2.38
CA LEU A 29 -2.63 11.32 1.22
C LEU A 29 -2.70 12.82 1.57
N GLN A 30 -2.46 13.20 2.82
CA GLN A 30 -2.34 14.59 3.24
C GLN A 30 -0.99 15.16 2.76
N PHE A 31 -1.02 16.31 2.09
CA PHE A 31 0.19 17.04 1.67
C PHE A 31 0.72 17.99 2.75
N SER A 32 -0.04 18.19 3.83
CA SER A 32 0.32 19.04 4.96
C SER A 32 0.56 18.19 6.19
N ILE A 33 1.75 18.31 6.79
CA ILE A 33 2.03 17.81 8.14
C ILE A 33 1.44 18.82 9.11
N THR A 34 0.12 18.90 9.17
CA THR A 34 -0.51 19.59 10.29
C THR A 34 -0.33 18.63 11.46
N VAL A 35 0.64 18.92 12.33
CA VAL A 35 0.77 18.23 13.62
C VAL A 35 -0.59 18.36 14.27
N MET A 36 -1.38 17.29 14.27
CA MET A 36 -2.66 17.32 14.96
C MET A 36 -2.32 17.54 16.43
N GLU A 37 -2.82 18.64 17.01
CA GLU A 37 -2.65 18.96 18.43
C GLU A 37 -3.31 17.90 19.34
N GLU A 38 -4.11 17.00 18.74
CA GLU A 38 -4.56 15.77 19.37
C GLU A 38 -3.39 14.79 19.45
N GLY A 39 -2.89 14.56 20.68
CA GLY A 39 -1.69 13.76 20.96
C GLY A 39 -1.72 12.30 20.47
N ARG A 40 -0.81 11.47 20.99
CA ARG A 40 -0.66 10.07 20.58
C ARG A 40 -1.91 9.23 20.91
N ILE A 41 -2.80 9.03 19.95
CA ILE A 41 -3.99 8.18 20.10
C ILE A 41 -3.67 6.77 19.57
N ILE A 42 -3.91 5.74 20.41
CA ILE A 42 -3.77 4.33 20.05
C ILE A 42 -5.13 3.64 20.18
N ASN A 43 -5.59 2.95 19.13
CA ASN A 43 -6.74 2.05 19.20
C ASN A 43 -6.27 0.61 19.12
N LEU A 44 -6.28 -0.06 20.27
CA LEU A 44 -6.02 -1.50 20.34
C LEU A 44 -7.29 -2.33 20.16
N ILE A 45 -8.47 -1.71 20.21
CA ILE A 45 -9.74 -2.39 20.01
C ILE A 45 -10.09 -2.32 18.52
N PRO A 46 -10.18 -3.45 17.80
CA PRO A 46 -10.57 -3.46 16.39
C PRO A 46 -11.90 -2.74 16.19
N LEU A 47 -12.01 -1.95 15.12
CA LEU A 47 -13.18 -1.15 14.72
C LEU A 47 -13.48 0.07 15.60
N LEU A 48 -12.96 0.15 16.83
CA LEU A 48 -13.25 1.25 17.75
C LEU A 48 -12.80 2.61 17.21
N GLY A 49 -11.69 2.63 16.47
CA GLY A 49 -11.22 3.83 15.79
C GLY A 49 -11.79 4.07 14.41
N SER A 50 -12.54 3.11 13.90
CA SER A 50 -13.25 3.22 12.64
C SER A 50 -14.63 3.81 12.81
N PHE A 51 -15.13 4.10 14.01
CA PHE A 51 -16.42 4.77 14.16
C PHE A 51 -16.29 6.28 13.88
N ASP A 52 -17.06 6.79 12.91
CA ASP A 52 -17.27 8.22 12.70
C ASP A 52 -18.12 8.82 13.84
N GLY A 53 -18.27 10.15 13.88
CA GLY A 53 -19.07 10.86 14.90
C GLY A 53 -20.53 10.39 15.03
N ASP A 54 -21.05 9.72 13.99
CA ASP A 54 -22.40 9.14 13.94
C ASP A 54 -22.44 7.64 14.33
N GLY A 55 -21.33 7.04 14.75
CA GLY A 55 -21.26 5.63 15.14
C GLY A 55 -21.24 4.63 13.97
N PHE A 56 -20.95 5.08 12.75
CA PHE A 56 -20.77 4.22 11.58
C PHE A 56 -19.30 3.87 11.35
N ILE A 57 -19.04 2.64 10.90
CA ILE A 57 -17.69 2.19 10.55
C ILE A 57 -17.24 2.88 9.25
N ARG A 58 -16.03 3.45 9.27
CA ARG A 58 -15.30 4.10 8.18
C ARG A 58 -14.82 3.08 7.15
N PHE A 59 -15.78 2.42 6.50
CA PHE A 59 -15.52 1.41 5.48
C PHE A 59 -14.67 1.94 4.31
N SER A 60 -14.67 3.26 4.07
CA SER A 60 -13.81 3.89 3.08
C SER A 60 -12.31 3.68 3.39
N GLU A 61 -11.88 3.86 4.64
CA GLU A 61 -10.48 3.69 5.04
C GLU A 61 -10.05 2.23 5.01
N ILE A 62 -10.89 1.35 5.56
CA ILE A 62 -10.67 -0.11 5.53
C ILE A 62 -10.47 -0.59 4.09
N ARG A 63 -11.36 -0.18 3.17
CA ARG A 63 -11.24 -0.53 1.75
C ARG A 63 -9.98 0.06 1.12
N ALA A 64 -9.64 1.31 1.42
CA ALA A 64 -8.43 1.94 0.89
C ALA A 64 -7.16 1.19 1.32
N ASN A 65 -7.09 0.80 2.60
CA ASN A 65 -5.98 0.03 3.17
C ASN A 65 -5.86 -1.37 2.55
N ILE A 66 -6.98 -2.08 2.41
CA ILE A 66 -7.02 -3.36 1.68
C ILE A 66 -6.48 -3.18 0.26
N LEU A 67 -7.02 -2.24 -0.51
CA LEU A 67 -6.64 -2.01 -1.91
C LEU A 67 -5.18 -1.60 -2.04
N ALA A 68 -4.68 -0.76 -1.13
CA ALA A 68 -3.29 -0.32 -1.11
C ALA A 68 -2.31 -1.48 -0.90
N PHE A 69 -2.69 -2.51 -0.13
CA PHE A 69 -1.84 -3.67 0.16
C PHE A 69 -1.95 -4.83 -0.86
N VAL A 70 -2.96 -4.84 -1.73
CA VAL A 70 -3.07 -5.86 -2.80
C VAL A 70 -1.80 -5.94 -3.67
N PRO A 71 -1.23 -4.83 -4.18
CA PRO A 71 0.00 -4.89 -4.96
C PRO A 71 1.19 -5.42 -4.16
N LEU A 72 1.28 -5.19 -2.84
CA LEU A 72 2.35 -5.74 -2.00
C LEU A 72 2.37 -7.27 -2.07
N GLY A 73 1.21 -7.91 -1.93
CA GLY A 73 1.07 -9.36 -2.01
C GLY A 73 1.50 -9.92 -3.36
N ILE A 74 1.18 -9.19 -4.44
CA ILE A 74 1.59 -9.52 -5.81
C ILE A 74 3.11 -9.41 -5.95
N TYR A 75 3.71 -8.29 -5.54
CA TYR A 75 5.15 -8.06 -5.64
C TYR A 75 5.99 -9.04 -4.81
N ILE A 76 5.52 -9.42 -3.61
CA ILE A 76 6.17 -10.45 -2.78
C ILE A 76 6.28 -11.76 -3.56
N CYS A 77 5.25 -12.12 -4.33
CA CYS A 77 5.25 -13.31 -5.16
C CYS A 77 6.10 -13.17 -6.44
N MET A 78 6.18 -11.98 -7.03
CA MET A 78 6.99 -11.72 -8.22
C MET A 78 8.50 -11.70 -7.95
N LEU A 79 8.92 -11.14 -6.81
CA LEU A 79 10.33 -10.87 -6.48
C LEU A 79 11.05 -12.02 -5.79
N LYS A 80 10.33 -12.91 -5.11
CA LYS A 80 10.95 -13.98 -4.32
C LYS A 80 10.70 -15.34 -4.97
N ALA A 81 11.76 -16.15 -5.06
CA ALA A 81 11.71 -17.60 -5.27
C ALA A 81 10.64 -18.24 -4.35
N PRO A 82 10.08 -19.41 -4.67
CA PRO A 82 8.97 -20.00 -3.92
C PRO A 82 9.30 -20.12 -2.42
N ARG A 83 8.85 -19.13 -1.65
CA ARG A 83 8.92 -19.13 -0.20
C ARG A 83 7.62 -19.72 0.34
N PRO A 84 7.68 -20.42 1.49
CA PRO A 84 6.50 -20.87 2.20
C PRO A 84 5.52 -19.73 2.40
N PHE A 85 4.22 -20.01 2.30
CA PHE A 85 3.14 -19.04 2.51
C PHE A 85 3.33 -18.26 3.83
N VAL A 86 3.73 -18.96 4.90
CA VAL A 86 4.02 -18.37 6.22
C VAL A 86 5.05 -17.24 6.13
N LYS A 87 6.12 -17.37 5.34
CA LYS A 87 7.12 -16.29 5.20
C LYS A 87 6.55 -15.08 4.46
N LYS A 88 5.60 -15.28 3.54
CA LYS A 88 4.92 -14.19 2.84
C LYS A 88 3.98 -13.45 3.80
N LEU A 89 3.19 -14.21 4.56
CA LEU A 89 2.30 -13.68 5.59
C LEU A 89 3.08 -12.87 6.64
N LEU A 90 4.16 -13.43 7.19
CA LEU A 90 5.02 -12.72 8.15
C LEU A 90 5.63 -11.45 7.56
N THR A 91 5.96 -11.43 6.26
CA THR A 91 6.45 -10.21 5.61
C THR A 91 5.37 -9.13 5.58
N ILE A 92 4.12 -9.50 5.27
CA ILE A 92 2.98 -8.57 5.24
C ILE A 92 2.71 -8.05 6.64
N VAL A 93 2.47 -8.96 7.60
CA VAL A 93 2.17 -8.59 9.00
C VAL A 93 3.30 -7.78 9.64
N GLY A 94 4.55 -8.14 9.35
CA GLY A 94 5.70 -7.38 9.84
C GLY A 94 5.72 -5.95 9.28
N LEU A 95 5.45 -5.78 7.98
CA LEU A 95 5.41 -4.44 7.36
C LEU A 95 4.26 -3.60 7.92
N THR A 96 3.08 -4.20 8.12
CA THR A 96 1.93 -3.49 8.68
C THR A 96 2.20 -3.02 10.11
N LEU A 97 2.80 -3.87 10.94
CA LEU A 97 3.17 -3.49 12.31
C LEU A 97 4.24 -2.39 12.33
N ILE A 98 5.20 -2.42 11.42
CA ILE A 98 6.20 -1.35 11.30
C ILE A 98 5.53 -0.01 11.00
N PHE A 99 4.52 0.02 10.12
CA PHE A 99 3.80 1.26 9.82
C PHE A 99 3.08 1.82 11.04
N GLU A 100 2.34 0.99 11.78
CA GLU A 100 1.67 1.42 13.02
C GLU A 100 2.67 1.95 14.06
N ILE A 101 3.81 1.27 14.23
CA ILE A 101 4.86 1.68 15.17
C ILE A 101 5.44 3.04 14.75
N ILE A 102 5.69 3.27 13.47
CA ILE A 102 6.19 4.55 12.96
C ILE A 102 5.14 5.65 13.19
N GLN A 103 3.88 5.41 12.84
CA GLN A 103 2.79 6.38 13.06
C GLN A 103 2.67 6.74 14.54
N PHE A 104 2.80 5.75 15.43
CA PHE A 104 2.78 5.95 16.87
C PHE A 104 3.97 6.77 17.38
N ILE A 105 5.21 6.40 17.00
CA ILE A 105 6.44 7.07 17.48
C ILE A 105 6.46 8.55 17.05
N PHE A 106 6.12 8.81 15.80
CA PHE A 106 6.17 10.15 15.22
C PHE A 106 4.89 10.96 15.43
N ALA A 107 3.86 10.39 16.07
CA ALA A 107 2.55 11.02 16.28
C ALA A 107 1.95 11.60 14.99
N ILE A 108 2.21 10.95 13.85
CA ILE A 108 1.75 11.42 12.52
C ILE A 108 0.27 11.09 12.31
N GLY A 109 -0.27 10.18 13.13
CA GLY A 109 -1.69 9.84 13.10
C GLY A 109 -2.07 8.87 14.21
N ARG A 110 -3.26 8.29 14.05
CA ARG A 110 -3.86 7.33 14.97
C ARG A 110 -3.41 5.92 14.60
N ALA A 111 -2.71 5.24 15.50
CA ALA A 111 -2.38 3.83 15.33
C ALA A 111 -3.65 2.99 15.59
N ASP A 112 -4.04 2.13 14.65
CA ASP A 112 -5.28 1.36 14.68
C ASP A 112 -5.04 -0.09 14.27
N ILE A 113 -5.35 -1.03 15.17
CA ILE A 113 -5.25 -2.46 14.86
C ILE A 113 -6.11 -2.87 13.65
N THR A 114 -7.18 -2.13 13.35
CA THR A 114 -8.03 -2.32 12.17
C THR A 114 -7.24 -2.13 10.87
N ASP A 115 -6.27 -1.23 10.86
CA ASP A 115 -5.41 -0.99 9.70
C ASP A 115 -4.45 -2.17 9.51
N VAL A 116 -3.91 -2.75 10.58
CA VAL A 116 -3.14 -4.00 10.51
C VAL A 116 -3.95 -5.14 9.89
N PHE A 117 -5.21 -5.32 10.32
CA PHE A 117 -6.09 -6.35 9.76
C PHE A 117 -6.40 -6.10 8.28
N SER A 118 -6.79 -4.87 7.94
CA SER A 118 -7.15 -4.46 6.58
C SER A 118 -5.97 -4.61 5.62
N ASN A 119 -4.80 -4.13 6.03
CA ASN A 119 -3.57 -4.25 5.25
C ASN A 119 -3.13 -5.71 5.08
N THR A 120 -3.25 -6.52 6.14
CA THR A 120 -2.96 -7.97 6.06
C THR A 120 -3.89 -8.67 5.07
N LEU A 121 -5.19 -8.36 5.14
CA LEU A 121 -6.19 -8.90 4.21
C LEU A 121 -5.89 -8.50 2.76
N GLY A 122 -5.55 -7.23 2.51
CA GLY A 122 -5.11 -6.75 1.20
C GLY A 122 -3.91 -7.55 0.66
N GLY A 123 -2.89 -7.75 1.48
CA GLY A 123 -1.71 -8.53 1.11
C GLY A 123 -2.04 -10.00 0.78
N LEU A 124 -2.94 -10.62 1.55
CA LEU A 124 -3.42 -11.98 1.28
C LEU A 124 -4.19 -12.07 -0.04
N ILE A 125 -5.08 -11.11 -0.31
CA ILE A 125 -5.80 -11.01 -1.58
C ILE A 125 -4.80 -10.90 -2.74
N GLY A 126 -3.77 -10.06 -2.60
CA GLY A 126 -2.70 -9.94 -3.59
C GLY A 126 -1.95 -11.25 -3.87
N ILE A 127 -1.65 -12.03 -2.83
CA ILE A 127 -1.06 -13.37 -2.98
C ILE A 127 -2.02 -14.29 -3.75
N GLY A 128 -3.31 -14.28 -3.41
CA GLY A 128 -4.34 -15.08 -4.08
C GLY A 128 -4.48 -14.72 -5.56
N ILE A 129 -4.53 -13.42 -5.88
CA ILE A 129 -4.57 -12.92 -7.27
C ILE A 129 -3.34 -13.39 -8.04
N TYR A 130 -2.14 -13.27 -7.47
CA TYR A 130 -0.93 -13.76 -8.14
C TYR A 130 -0.98 -15.27 -8.38
N ALA A 131 -1.46 -16.05 -7.41
CA ALA A 131 -1.59 -17.50 -7.55
C ALA A 131 -2.56 -17.86 -8.69
N LEU A 132 -3.72 -17.22 -8.75
CA LEU A 132 -4.70 -17.41 -9.83
C LEU A 132 -4.14 -17.00 -11.20
N LEU A 133 -3.46 -15.85 -11.29
CA LEU A 133 -2.83 -15.44 -12.54
C LEU A 133 -1.70 -16.38 -12.94
N SER A 134 -0.99 -16.97 -11.98
CA SER A 134 0.05 -17.97 -12.24
C SER A 134 -0.49 -19.28 -12.79
N THR A 135 -1.71 -19.69 -12.41
CA THR A 135 -2.34 -20.87 -13.00
C THR A 135 -2.84 -20.59 -14.43
N VAL A 136 -3.40 -19.40 -14.68
CA VAL A 136 -3.96 -19.01 -15.98
C VAL A 136 -2.87 -18.65 -17.00
N LEU A 137 -1.94 -17.76 -16.62
CA LEU A 137 -0.92 -17.18 -17.51
C LEU A 137 0.42 -17.94 -17.50
N LYS A 138 0.60 -18.89 -16.56
CA LYS A 138 1.78 -19.76 -16.45
C LYS A 138 3.09 -18.95 -16.43
N GLY A 139 4.06 -19.28 -17.29
CA GLY A 139 5.36 -18.60 -17.34
C GLY A 139 5.33 -17.12 -17.78
N LYS A 140 4.17 -16.59 -18.18
CA LYS A 140 4.01 -15.20 -18.62
C LYS A 140 3.53 -14.25 -17.52
N THR A 141 3.12 -14.75 -16.34
CA THR A 141 2.52 -13.94 -15.25
C THR A 141 3.34 -12.72 -14.89
N ASN A 142 4.62 -12.88 -14.55
CA ASN A 142 5.47 -11.74 -14.17
C ASN A 142 5.65 -10.73 -15.30
N LYS A 143 5.58 -11.16 -16.56
CA LYS A 143 5.67 -10.24 -17.70
C LYS A 143 4.41 -9.39 -17.81
N VAL A 144 3.24 -10.02 -17.72
CA VAL A 144 1.95 -9.32 -17.78
C VAL A 144 1.80 -8.36 -16.60
N LEU A 145 2.10 -8.82 -15.39
CA LEU A 145 2.06 -7.99 -14.18
C LEU A 145 3.03 -6.82 -14.25
N ASN A 146 4.25 -6.99 -14.76
CA ASN A 146 5.18 -5.86 -14.95
C ASN A 146 4.67 -4.83 -15.95
N VAL A 147 4.03 -5.26 -17.05
CA VAL A 147 3.45 -4.33 -18.03
C VAL A 147 2.30 -3.55 -17.40
N LEU A 148 1.38 -4.25 -16.72
CA LEU A 148 0.26 -3.61 -16.02
C LEU A 148 0.76 -2.64 -14.95
N ALA A 149 1.71 -3.07 -14.11
CA ALA A 149 2.30 -2.23 -13.09
C ALA A 149 2.99 -0.99 -13.69
N ALA A 150 3.76 -1.14 -14.77
CA ALA A 150 4.40 0.00 -15.44
C ALA A 150 3.38 1.00 -15.98
N VAL A 151 2.29 0.54 -16.60
CA VAL A 151 1.21 1.41 -17.09
C VAL A 151 0.54 2.14 -15.93
N VAL A 152 0.16 1.43 -14.87
CA VAL A 152 -0.48 2.03 -13.68
C VAL A 152 0.45 3.05 -13.02
N THR A 153 1.73 2.72 -12.84
CA THR A 153 2.72 3.63 -12.28
C THR A 153 2.90 4.87 -13.15
N ALA A 154 2.98 4.73 -14.48
CA ALA A 154 3.09 5.87 -15.39
C ALA A 154 1.87 6.78 -15.32
N LEU A 155 0.66 6.21 -15.30
CA LEU A 155 -0.59 6.96 -15.14
C LEU A 155 -0.67 7.68 -13.78
N ALA A 156 -0.26 7.01 -12.69
CA ALA A 156 -0.22 7.62 -11.37
C ALA A 156 0.78 8.79 -11.30
N ILE A 157 1.98 8.63 -11.85
CA ILE A 157 2.97 9.71 -11.93
C ILE A 157 2.43 10.87 -12.75
N LEU A 158 1.82 10.59 -13.92
CA LEU A 158 1.20 11.63 -14.74
C LEU A 158 0.11 12.38 -13.97
N PHE A 159 -0.76 11.66 -13.26
CA PHE A 159 -1.80 12.26 -12.44
C PHE A 159 -1.21 13.18 -11.35
N VAL A 160 -0.19 12.72 -10.63
CA VAL A 160 0.50 13.55 -9.61
C VAL A 160 1.14 14.79 -10.26
N VAL A 161 1.81 14.65 -11.41
CA VAL A 161 2.39 15.79 -12.13
C VAL A 161 1.31 16.79 -12.54
N LEU A 162 0.18 16.32 -13.06
CA LEU A 162 -0.95 17.19 -13.42
C LEU A 162 -1.51 17.93 -12.20
N LEU A 163 -1.66 17.25 -11.05
CA LEU A 163 -2.07 17.90 -9.82
C LEU A 163 -1.08 18.99 -9.39
N LEU A 164 0.22 18.71 -9.41
CA LEU A 164 1.26 19.67 -9.02
C LEU A 164 1.34 20.88 -9.98
N VAL A 165 1.17 20.66 -11.29
CA VAL A 165 1.12 21.75 -12.28
C VAL A 165 -0.14 22.59 -12.10
N ASN A 166 -1.29 21.96 -11.85
CA ASN A 166 -2.56 22.66 -11.65
C ASN A 166 -2.59 23.44 -10.32
N HIS A 167 -1.95 22.94 -9.26
CA HIS A 167 -1.87 23.61 -7.96
C HIS A 167 -1.04 24.91 -7.97
N ARG A 168 -0.31 25.22 -9.07
CA ARG A 168 0.35 26.52 -9.28
C ARG A 168 -0.61 27.66 -9.64
N TRP A 169 -1.89 27.38 -9.90
CA TRP A 169 -2.90 28.42 -10.20
C TRP A 169 -3.75 28.86 -9.00
N VAL A 170 -3.73 28.11 -7.88
CA VAL A 170 -4.58 28.40 -6.70
C VAL A 170 -3.91 29.37 -5.71
N ARG A 171 -2.78 29.98 -6.07
CA ARG A 171 -2.03 30.92 -5.21
C ARG A 171 -1.84 32.31 -5.82
N ILE A 172 -2.79 32.74 -6.65
CA ILE A 172 -2.98 34.14 -7.03
C ILE A 172 -4.48 34.44 -6.97
N GLN A 173 -4.97 34.74 -5.78
CA GLN A 173 -6.07 35.65 -5.48
C GLN A 173 -6.14 35.88 -3.98
#